data_AF-A0A6L3EXW9-F1
#
_entry.id   AF-A0A6L3EXW9-F1
#
_cell.length_a   1.000
_cell.length_b   1.000
_cell.length_c   1.000
_cell.angle_alpha   90.00
_cell.angle_beta   90.00
_cell.angle_gamma   90.00
#
_symmetry.space_group_name_H-M   'P 1'
#
loop_
_entity.id
_entity.type
_entity.pdbx_description
1 polymer ?
#
loop_
_entity_poly.entity_id
_entity_poly.type
_entity_poly.pdbx_seq_one_letter_code
_entity_poly.pdbx_strand_id
1 'polypeptide(L)' 'MNVGMLWLDDDKKRPFDEKVSRAAEYYQMKYGIIPTLCLVNKKMLKEKRRVGEIIVSPVRTVLPHHFWLGVEAS' A
#
# COMPACT_ATOMS: atom_id res chain seq x y z
N MET A 1 -3.86 -5.02 -12.03
CA MET A 1 -3.92 -3.59 -11.68
C MET A 1 -3.70 -2.79 -12.95
N ASN A 2 -4.69 -1.99 -13.38
CA ASN A 2 -4.56 -1.12 -14.56
C ASN A 2 -3.92 0.24 -14.21
N VAL A 3 -4.06 0.69 -12.96
CA VAL A 3 -3.38 1.87 -12.41
C VAL A 3 -2.70 1.47 -11.11
N GLY A 4 -1.42 1.86 -10.97
CA GLY A 4 -0.62 1.59 -9.78
C GLY A 4 0.24 2.79 -9.41
N MET A 5 0.46 2.99 -8.12
CA MET A 5 1.34 4.01 -7.57
C MET A 5 2.34 3.38 -6.62
N LEU A 6 3.62 3.61 -6.88
CA LEU A 6 4.69 3.27 -5.96
C LEU A 6 4.88 4.43 -4.96
N TRP A 7 4.78 4.13 -3.67
CA TRP A 7 4.96 5.06 -2.57
C TRP A 7 6.12 4.60 -1.69
N LEU A 8 7.03 5.51 -1.34
CA LEU A 8 8.15 5.24 -0.43
C LEU A 8 7.85 5.87 0.94
N ASP A 9 7.95 5.05 1.98
CA ASP A 9 7.88 5.50 3.37
C ASP A 9 8.86 4.70 4.24
N ASP A 10 10.06 5.22 4.39
CA ASP A 10 11.16 4.64 5.15
C ASP A 10 11.27 5.15 6.60
N ASP A 11 10.31 5.97 7.05
CA ASP A 11 10.28 6.51 8.41
C ASP A 11 10.14 5.38 9.43
N LYS A 12 11.19 5.12 10.22
CA LYS A 12 11.21 4.02 11.19
C LYS A 12 10.29 4.24 12.39
N LYS A 13 9.87 5.48 12.65
CA LYS A 13 9.01 5.83 13.78
C LYS A 13 7.53 5.74 13.42
N ARG A 14 7.20 5.79 12.12
CA ARG A 14 5.82 5.74 11.66
C ARG A 14 5.26 4.31 11.70
N PRO A 15 4.14 4.07 12.40
CA PRO A 15 3.46 2.78 12.41
C PRO A 15 3.09 2.33 10.99
N PHE A 16 3.17 1.02 10.73
CA PHE A 16 2.91 0.45 9.40
C PHE A 16 1.54 0.85 8.85
N ASP A 17 0.48 0.75 9.68
CA ASP A 17 -0.88 1.06 9.28
C ASP A 17 -1.03 2.55 8.90
N GLU A 18 -0.33 3.45 9.61
CA GLU A 18 -0.30 4.88 9.28
C GLU A 18 0.39 5.14 7.92
N LYS A 19 1.46 4.40 7.59
CA LYS A 19 2.10 4.49 6.27
C LYS A 19 1.15 4.12 5.14
N VAL A 20 0.37 3.05 5.34
CA VAL A 20 -0.64 2.60 4.37
C VAL A 20 -1.72 3.67 4.21
N SER A 21 -2.26 4.21 5.31
CA SER A 21 -3.29 5.25 5.27
C SER A 21 -2.81 6.51 4.53
N ARG A 22 -1.61 7.00 4.83
CA ARG A 22 -1.03 8.18 4.16
C ARG A 22 -0.83 7.96 2.66
N ALA A 23 -0.34 6.77 2.29
CA ALA A 23 -0.16 6.43 0.89
C ALA A 23 -1.51 6.38 0.16
N ALA A 24 -2.56 5.92 0.83
CA ALA A 24 -3.91 5.86 0.28
C ALA A 24 -4.59 7.23 0.16
N GLU A 25 -4.45 8.09 1.17
CA GLU A 25 -4.89 9.48 1.12
C GLU A 25 -4.26 10.21 -0.08
N TYR A 26 -2.95 10.04 -0.27
CA TYR A 26 -2.25 10.63 -1.40
C TYR A 26 -2.70 10.01 -2.74
N TYR A 27 -2.92 8.70 -2.80
CA TYR A 27 -3.45 8.03 -3.99
C TYR A 27 -4.82 8.61 -4.38
N GLN A 28 -5.74 8.75 -3.41
CA GLN A 28 -7.07 9.31 -3.64
C GLN A 28 -6.99 10.76 -4.11
N MET A 29 -6.14 11.58 -3.48
CA MET A 29 -5.90 12.96 -3.92
C MET A 29 -5.38 13.04 -5.35
N LYS A 30 -4.48 12.12 -5.73
CA LYS A 30 -3.82 12.12 -7.05
C LYS A 30 -4.70 11.56 -8.18
N TYR A 31 -5.46 10.50 -7.91
CA TYR A 31 -6.22 9.77 -8.94
C TYR A 31 -7.74 9.95 -8.83
N GLY A 32 -8.24 10.61 -7.78
CA GLY A 32 -9.68 10.82 -7.55
C GLY A 32 -10.45 9.57 -7.13
N ILE A 33 -9.78 8.44 -6.90
CA ILE A 33 -10.36 7.15 -6.55
C ILE A 33 -9.65 6.54 -5.34
N ILE A 34 -10.39 5.82 -4.50
CA ILE A 34 -9.84 5.17 -3.31
C ILE A 34 -9.14 3.87 -3.73
N PRO A 35 -7.87 3.63 -3.35
CA PRO A 35 -7.22 2.35 -3.64
C PRO A 35 -7.84 1.24 -2.80
N THR A 36 -7.91 0.03 -3.36
CA THR A 36 -8.46 -1.15 -2.66
C THR A 36 -7.39 -2.18 -2.30
N LEU A 37 -6.21 -2.08 -2.92
CA LEU A 37 -5.11 -3.04 -2.76
C LEU A 37 -3.78 -2.30 -2.57
N CYS A 38 -2.98 -2.76 -1.60
CA CYS A 38 -1.62 -2.33 -1.37
C CYS A 38 -0.68 -3.54 -1.31
N LEU A 39 0.26 -3.64 -2.25
CA LEU A 39 1.29 -4.68 -2.22
C LEU A 39 2.52 -4.17 -1.47
N VAL A 40 3.05 -4.98 -0.56
CA VAL A 40 4.22 -4.63 0.27
C VAL A 40 5.23 -5.77 0.28
N ASN A 41 6.46 -5.50 0.69
CA ASN A 41 7.48 -6.55 0.81
C ASN A 41 7.13 -7.58 1.93
N LYS A 42 7.36 -8.87 1.69
CA LYS A 42 7.19 -9.97 2.69
C LYS A 42 8.00 -9.83 3.98
N LYS A 43 9.03 -8.97 4.02
CA LYS A 43 9.78 -8.66 5.25
C LYS A 43 9.03 -7.68 6.16
N MET A 44 8.15 -6.85 5.61
CA MET A 44 7.37 -5.86 6.36
C MET A 44 6.04 -6.42 6.86
N LEU A 45 5.47 -7.37 6.13
CA LEU A 45 4.20 -8.02 6.45
C LEU A 45 4.27 -9.50 6.10
N LYS A 46 3.89 -10.38 7.03
CA LYS A 46 3.93 -11.84 6.82
C LYS A 46 2.68 -12.38 6.14
N GLU A 47 1.53 -11.88 6.56
CA GLU A 47 0.23 -12.35 6.12
C GLU A 47 -0.62 -11.19 5.61
N LYS A 48 -1.49 -11.48 4.65
CA LYS A 48 -2.44 -10.50 4.12
C LYS A 48 -3.33 -10.00 5.27
N ARG A 49 -3.49 -8.69 5.38
CA ARG A 49 -4.36 -8.07 6.39
C ARG A 49 -5.07 -6.86 5.82
N ARG A 50 -6.06 -6.36 6.56
CA ARG A 50 -6.82 -5.16 6.20
C ARG A 50 -6.33 -3.96 7.02
N VAL A 51 -6.22 -2.81 6.36
CA VAL A 51 -5.98 -1.50 6.99
C VAL A 51 -7.04 -0.56 6.43
N GLY A 52 -8.05 -0.22 7.26
CA GLY A 52 -9.25 0.47 6.78
C GLY A 52 -9.96 -0.34 5.69
N GLU A 53 -10.15 0.28 4.52
CA GLU A 53 -10.75 -0.37 3.34
C GLU A 53 -9.73 -1.06 2.42
N ILE A 54 -8.44 -0.99 2.75
CA ILE A 54 -7.36 -1.48 1.87
C ILE A 54 -6.94 -2.87 2.29
N ILE A 55 -6.93 -3.77 1.32
CA ILE A 55 -6.29 -5.07 1.46
C ILE A 55 -4.78 -4.88 1.29
N VAL A 56 -4.00 -5.22 2.30
CA VAL A 56 -2.53 -5.19 2.25
C VAL A 56 -2.01 -6.60 2.06
N SER A 57 -1.35 -6.86 0.93
CA SER A 57 -0.90 -8.20 0.54
C SER A 57 0.63 -8.27 0.40
N PRO A 58 1.30 -9.26 1.03
CA PRO A 58 2.74 -9.34 1.02
C PRO A 58 3.29 -10.09 -0.22
N VAL A 59 4.18 -9.44 -0.97
CA VAL A 59 4.81 -9.94 -2.20
C VAL A 59 6.34 -9.88 -2.12
N ARG A 60 7.02 -10.66 -2.96
CA ARG A 60 8.50 -10.70 -2.99
C ARG A 60 9.10 -9.59 -3.86
N THR A 61 8.32 -9.06 -4.81
CA THR A 61 8.79 -8.17 -5.88
C THR A 61 8.79 -6.69 -5.51
N VAL A 62 8.01 -6.28 -4.50
CA VAL A 62 8.04 -4.90 -3.97
C VAL A 62 9.22 -4.77 -3.01
N LEU A 63 10.02 -3.71 -3.14
CA LEU A 63 11.16 -3.45 -2.26
C LEU A 63 10.71 -3.09 -0.84
N PRO A 64 11.53 -3.34 0.21
CA PRO A 64 11.25 -2.84 1.55
C PRO A 64 10.99 -1.34 1.56
N HIS A 65 10.13 -0.89 2.47
CA HIS A 65 9.66 0.49 2.63
C HIS A 65 8.82 1.04 1.46
N HIS A 66 8.60 0.23 0.42
CA HIS A 66 7.74 0.60 -0.69
C HIS A 66 6.36 -0.02 -0.55
N PHE A 67 5.37 0.76 -0.95
CA PHE A 67 3.95 0.42 -0.94
C PHE A 67 3.44 0.61 -2.37
N TRP A 68 2.97 -0.47 -2.99
CA TRP A 68 2.41 -0.41 -4.33
C TRP A 68 0.89 -0.41 -4.24
N LEU A 69 0.28 0.75 -4.37
CA LEU A 69 -1.16 0.95 -4.25
C LEU A 69 -1.83 0.90 -5.60
N GLY A 70 -3.07 0.43 -5.62
CA GLY A 70 -3.92 0.47 -6.79
C GLY A 70 -5.32 -0.04 -6.49
N VAL A 71 -6.11 -0.12 -7.54
CA VAL A 71 -7.43 -0.75 -7.49
C VAL A 71 -7.30 -2.15 -8.09
N GLU A 72 -7.78 -3.16 -7.36
CA GLU A 72 -7.93 -4.50 -7.91
C GLU A 72 -8.94 -4.45 -9.07
N ALA A 73 -8.52 -4.92 -10.25
CA ALA A 73 -9.42 -5.01 -11.39
C ALA A 73 -10.30 -6.25 -11.15
N SER A 74 -11.61 -6.06 -11.15
CA SER A 74 -12.61 -7.13 -11.16
C SER A 74 -12.47 -8.03 -12.38
#